data_AF-A0A7V5SQA6-F1
#
_entry.id   AF-A0A7V5SQA6-F1
#
_cell.length_a   1.000
_cell.length_b   1.000
_cell.length_c   1.000
_cell.angle_alpha   90.00
_cell.angle_beta   90.00
_cell.angle_gamma   90.00
#
_symmetry.space_group_name_H-M   'P 1'
#
loop_
_entity.id
_entity.type
_entity.pdbx_description
1 polymer ?
#
loop_
_entity_poly.entity_id
_entity_poly.type
_entity_poly.pdbx_seq_one_letter_code
_entity_poly.pdbx_strand_id
1 'polypeptide(L)'
;MNFNLNNQNEEYKFGLERVKDWLHYCSRCNSCKFLYRNYSSSCPAFEKYLFESYTSSGKIWIARDLYENKYDLSESIRNKIFSCTLCGNCTIQCQQKVSNYAIDIFEALREECALKNIMLPEHIRIKKSIQNYYNPYNEPTDKRFEKINEKYFKSKAQVLLFVGCTTA
;
A
#
# COMPACT_ATOMS: atom_id res chain seq x y z
N MET A 1 -20.14 -11.80 8.81
CA MET A 1 -20.77 -10.71 8.04
C MET A 1 -20.22 -10.77 6.62
N ASN A 2 -21.02 -11.22 5.66
CA ASN A 2 -20.67 -11.11 4.24
C ASN A 2 -20.88 -9.66 3.83
N PHE A 3 -19.78 -8.92 3.62
CA PHE A 3 -19.85 -7.60 3.01
C PHE A 3 -20.22 -7.77 1.55
N ASN A 4 -21.51 -7.62 1.26
CA ASN A 4 -22.05 -7.60 -0.09
C ASN A 4 -21.75 -6.20 -0.66
N LEU A 5 -20.65 -6.06 -1.41
CA LEU A 5 -20.22 -4.83 -2.09
C LEU A 5 -21.01 -4.57 -3.38
N ASN A 6 -22.31 -4.88 -3.39
CA ASN A 6 -23.18 -4.63 -4.53
C ASN A 6 -24.01 -3.39 -4.25
N ASN A 7 -23.43 -2.21 -4.52
CA ASN A 7 -24.17 -1.00 -4.90
C ASN A 7 -23.19 0.12 -5.28
N GLN A 8 -22.88 0.26 -6.57
CA GLN A 8 -23.07 1.47 -7.39
C GLN A 8 -22.47 1.26 -8.80
N ASN A 9 -23.18 1.77 -9.82
CA ASN A 9 -22.97 1.52 -11.26
C ASN A 9 -21.71 2.22 -11.84
N GLU A 10 -20.54 1.94 -11.28
CA GLU A 10 -19.25 2.11 -11.94
C GLU A 10 -18.43 0.86 -11.64
N GLU A 11 -17.91 0.20 -12.68
CA GLU A 11 -17.03 -0.96 -12.52
C GLU A 11 -15.77 -0.50 -11.77
N TYR A 12 -15.71 -0.76 -10.46
CA TYR A 12 -14.58 -0.35 -9.64
C TYR A 12 -13.31 -1.02 -10.15
N LYS A 13 -12.38 -0.21 -10.65
CA LYS A 13 -11.11 -0.67 -11.22
C LYS A 13 -10.12 -0.98 -10.11
N PHE A 14 -9.53 -2.17 -10.14
CA PHE A 14 -8.47 -2.60 -9.23
C PHE A 14 -7.10 -2.60 -9.93
N GLY A 15 -6.03 -2.56 -9.13
CA GLY A 15 -4.67 -2.73 -9.64
C GLY A 15 -4.25 -1.58 -10.56
N LEU A 16 -3.43 -1.89 -11.57
CA LEU A 16 -2.85 -0.88 -12.45
C LEU A 16 -3.88 -0.18 -13.35
N GLU A 17 -5.03 -0.81 -13.59
CA GLU A 17 -6.10 -0.24 -14.41
C GLU A 17 -6.68 1.04 -13.79
N ARG A 18 -6.63 1.21 -12.45
CA ARG A 18 -7.10 2.42 -11.76
C ARG A 18 -6.17 3.63 -11.91
N VAL A 19 -4.90 3.40 -12.30
CA VAL A 19 -3.86 4.44 -12.38
C VAL A 19 -3.23 4.58 -13.77
N LYS A 20 -3.77 3.88 -14.78
CA LYS A 20 -3.18 3.78 -16.13
C LYS A 20 -2.87 5.12 -16.79
N ASP A 21 -3.72 6.12 -16.54
CA ASP A 21 -3.60 7.46 -17.13
C ASP A 21 -2.37 8.22 -16.61
N TRP A 22 -1.73 7.74 -15.53
CA TRP A 22 -0.59 8.40 -14.91
C TRP A 22 0.75 7.74 -15.21
N LEU A 23 0.74 6.50 -15.72
CA LEU A 23 1.94 5.65 -15.85
C LEU A 23 3.00 6.19 -16.82
N HIS A 24 2.60 7.08 -17.74
CA HIS A 24 3.46 7.64 -18.78
C HIS A 24 4.03 9.03 -18.45
N TYR A 25 3.66 9.63 -17.31
CA TYR A 25 4.09 10.99 -16.94
C TYR A 25 5.48 11.08 -16.30
N CYS A 26 6.14 9.94 -15.99
CA CYS A 26 7.47 9.95 -15.39
C CYS A 26 8.57 10.09 -16.46
N SER A 27 9.26 11.23 -16.47
CA SER A 27 10.40 11.52 -17.36
C SER A 27 11.76 11.00 -16.86
N ARG A 28 11.80 10.23 -15.76
CA ARG A 28 13.05 9.73 -15.12
C ARG A 28 14.08 10.81 -14.77
N CYS A 29 13.63 11.99 -14.34
CA CYS A 29 14.51 13.11 -13.99
C CYS A 29 15.32 12.94 -12.69
N ASN A 30 15.19 11.80 -11.98
CA ASN A 30 15.86 11.49 -10.71
C ASN A 30 15.54 12.39 -9.51
N SER A 31 14.59 13.33 -9.59
CA SER A 31 14.22 14.20 -8.45
C SER A 31 13.64 13.45 -7.25
N CYS A 32 13.21 12.20 -7.44
CA CYS A 32 12.77 11.35 -6.33
C CYS A 32 13.93 10.72 -5.54
N LYS A 33 15.16 10.70 -6.07
CA LYS A 33 16.36 10.16 -5.40
C LYS A 33 16.98 11.15 -4.45
N PHE A 34 17.03 12.41 -4.86
CA PHE A 34 17.78 13.47 -4.21
C PHE A 34 16.89 14.66 -3.94
N LEU A 35 17.06 15.29 -2.77
CA LEU A 35 16.32 16.50 -2.44
C LEU A 35 16.69 17.63 -3.41
N TYR A 36 15.66 18.30 -3.94
CA TYR A 36 15.84 19.39 -4.89
C TYR A 36 16.76 20.48 -4.31
N ARG A 37 17.77 20.90 -5.10
CA ARG A 37 18.83 21.87 -4.76
C ARG A 37 19.87 21.46 -3.70
N ASN A 38 19.56 20.54 -2.77
CA ASN A 38 20.49 20.08 -1.74
C ASN A 38 21.28 18.83 -2.17
N TYR A 39 20.73 18.01 -3.08
CA TYR A 39 21.32 16.74 -3.53
C TYR A 39 21.54 15.69 -2.43
N SER A 40 21.07 15.93 -1.21
CA SER A 40 21.02 14.95 -0.14
C SER A 40 20.00 13.84 -0.42
N SER A 41 20.16 12.71 0.29
CA SER A 41 19.30 11.53 0.12
C SER A 41 17.82 11.86 0.36
N SER A 42 16.94 11.40 -0.53
CA SER A 42 15.49 11.61 -0.45
C SER A 42 14.70 10.31 -0.30
N CYS A 43 15.17 9.20 -0.89
CA CYS A 43 14.44 7.94 -0.90
C CYS A 43 15.19 6.87 -0.08
N PRO A 44 14.65 6.42 1.07
CA PRO A 44 15.33 5.43 1.91
C PRO A 44 15.51 4.08 1.22
N ALA A 45 14.58 3.70 0.33
CA ALA A 45 14.72 2.50 -0.49
C ALA A 45 15.90 2.62 -1.47
N PHE A 46 16.09 3.79 -2.09
CA PHE A 46 17.23 3.99 -2.97
C PHE A 46 18.55 4.00 -2.19
N GLU A 47 18.59 4.66 -1.03
CA GLU A 47 19.79 4.74 -0.19
C GLU A 47 20.26 3.35 0.27
N LYS A 48 19.32 2.45 0.57
CA LYS A 48 19.63 1.08 0.97
C LYS A 48 20.10 0.20 -0.19
N TYR A 49 19.44 0.28 -1.35
CA TYR A 49 19.62 -0.70 -2.44
C TYR A 49 20.42 -0.17 -3.64
N LEU A 50 20.64 1.14 -3.72
CA LEU A 50 21.49 1.85 -4.69
C LEU A 50 21.20 1.55 -6.17
N PHE A 51 19.98 1.11 -6.48
CA PHE A 51 19.62 0.69 -7.83
C PHE A 51 18.29 1.32 -8.29
N GLU A 52 18.19 1.67 -9.58
CA GLU A 52 17.11 2.53 -10.10
C GLU A 52 15.72 1.95 -9.86
N SER A 53 15.59 0.63 -9.97
CA SER A 53 14.30 -0.04 -9.79
C SER A 53 13.74 0.05 -8.36
N TYR A 54 14.54 0.51 -7.38
CA TYR A 54 14.11 0.80 -6.01
C TYR A 54 13.65 2.25 -5.80
N THR A 55 13.71 3.12 -6.82
CA THR A 55 13.26 4.51 -6.71
C THR A 55 11.77 4.66 -7.02
N SER A 56 11.22 5.88 -6.89
CA SER A 56 9.86 6.17 -7.37
C SER A 56 9.79 6.09 -8.90
N SER A 57 10.77 6.68 -9.59
CA SER A 57 10.92 6.60 -11.05
C SER A 57 10.94 5.16 -11.55
N GLY A 58 11.82 4.32 -10.98
CA GLY A 58 11.91 2.91 -11.35
C GLY A 58 10.60 2.15 -11.15
N LYS A 59 9.89 2.39 -10.04
CA LYS A 59 8.59 1.74 -9.77
C LYS A 59 7.48 2.21 -10.71
N ILE A 60 7.43 3.49 -11.07
CA ILE A 60 6.44 3.98 -12.04
C ILE A 60 6.67 3.31 -13.41
N TRP A 61 7.92 3.13 -13.81
CA TRP A 61 8.23 2.41 -15.05
C TRP A 61 7.95 0.91 -14.96
N ILE A 62 8.17 0.28 -13.80
CA ILE A 62 7.72 -1.09 -13.56
C ILE A 62 6.19 -1.19 -13.71
N ALA A 63 5.44 -0.26 -13.11
CA ALA A 63 3.98 -0.21 -13.25
C ALA A 63 3.55 -0.08 -14.71
N ARG A 64 4.19 0.82 -15.46
CA ARG A 64 3.94 0.97 -16.90
C ARG A 64 4.20 -0.32 -17.68
N ASP A 65 5.36 -0.93 -17.51
CA ASP A 65 5.74 -2.11 -18.28
C ASP A 65 4.89 -3.34 -17.93
N LEU A 66 4.48 -3.47 -16.67
CA LEU A 66 3.52 -4.50 -16.23
C LEU A 66 2.14 -4.25 -16.86
N TYR A 67 1.66 -3.00 -16.87
CA TYR A 67 0.40 -2.62 -17.51
C TYR A 67 0.41 -2.89 -19.03
N GLU A 68 1.53 -2.61 -19.68
CA GLU A 68 1.76 -2.86 -21.10
C GLU A 68 2.09 -4.35 -21.40
N ASN A 69 2.01 -5.25 -20.41
CA ASN A 69 2.30 -6.68 -20.52
C ASN A 69 3.67 -7.01 -21.14
N LYS A 70 4.70 -6.22 -20.85
CA LYS A 70 6.06 -6.46 -21.39
C LYS A 70 6.80 -7.59 -20.69
N TYR A 71 6.46 -7.85 -19.44
CA TYR A 71 7.00 -8.94 -18.64
C TYR A 71 6.06 -9.27 -17.48
N ASP A 72 6.24 -10.45 -16.91
CA ASP A 72 5.46 -10.89 -15.76
C ASP A 72 5.98 -10.32 -14.44
N LEU A 73 5.04 -10.13 -13.53
CA LEU A 73 5.34 -9.80 -12.15
C LEU A 73 6.04 -10.98 -11.47
N SER A 74 7.26 -10.77 -10.99
CA SER A 74 8.09 -11.76 -10.32
C SER A 74 8.37 -11.41 -8.86
N GLU A 75 8.87 -12.37 -8.09
CA GLU A 75 9.33 -12.13 -6.71
C GLU A 75 10.40 -11.04 -6.60
N SER A 76 11.32 -11.00 -7.57
CA SER A 76 12.36 -9.97 -7.64
C SER A 76 11.77 -8.58 -7.86
N ILE A 77 10.70 -8.46 -8.66
CA ILE A 77 9.98 -7.20 -8.88
C ILE A 77 9.18 -6.83 -7.62
N ARG A 78 8.43 -7.78 -7.05
CA ARG A 78 7.72 -7.60 -5.78
C ARG A 78 8.63 -7.03 -4.69
N ASN A 79 9.81 -7.61 -4.48
CA ASN A 79 10.71 -7.14 -3.43
C ASN A 79 11.09 -5.66 -3.61
N LYS A 80 11.21 -5.19 -4.86
CA LYS A 80 11.43 -3.77 -5.17
C LYS A 80 10.17 -2.95 -4.88
N ILE A 81 8.99 -3.42 -5.25
CA ILE A 81 7.70 -2.75 -4.96
C ILE A 81 7.55 -2.53 -3.44
N PHE A 82 7.70 -3.60 -2.66
CA PHE A 82 7.53 -3.57 -1.20
C PHE A 82 8.69 -2.91 -0.43
N SER A 83 9.81 -2.60 -1.09
CA SER A 83 10.87 -1.77 -0.48
C SER A 83 10.43 -0.33 -0.21
N CYS A 84 9.38 0.15 -0.90
CA CYS A 84 8.84 1.49 -0.66
C CYS A 84 8.10 1.52 0.69
N THR A 85 8.43 2.47 1.55
CA THR A 85 7.72 2.70 2.83
C THR A 85 6.44 3.52 2.68
N LEU A 86 6.08 3.93 1.45
CA LEU A 86 4.99 4.87 1.16
C LEU A 86 5.11 6.20 1.93
N CYS A 87 6.33 6.68 2.18
CA CYS A 87 6.55 7.92 2.95
C CYS A 87 6.08 9.22 2.26
N GLY A 88 5.69 9.17 1.00
CA GLY A 88 5.17 10.35 0.28
C GLY A 88 6.23 11.35 -0.21
N ASN A 89 7.51 11.28 0.18
CA ASN A 89 8.48 12.32 -0.21
C ASN A 89 8.58 12.54 -1.73
N CYS A 90 8.44 11.49 -2.54
CA CYS A 90 8.43 11.62 -4.00
C CYS A 90 7.24 12.43 -4.56
N THR A 91 6.10 12.52 -3.84
CA THR A 91 4.97 13.37 -4.26
C THR A 91 5.29 14.84 -4.02
N ILE A 92 6.15 15.15 -3.05
CA ILE A 92 6.61 16.50 -2.74
C ILE A 92 7.76 16.94 -3.66
N GLN A 93 8.73 16.06 -3.90
CA GLN A 93 9.92 16.40 -4.72
C GLN A 93 9.65 16.42 -6.23
N CYS A 94 8.64 15.68 -6.69
CA CYS A 94 8.40 15.53 -8.12
C CYS A 94 7.67 16.75 -8.69
N GLN A 95 8.25 17.35 -9.73
CA GLN A 95 7.68 18.49 -10.46
C GLN A 95 6.83 18.07 -11.67
N GLN A 96 6.63 16.77 -11.88
CA GLN A 96 5.82 16.21 -12.97
C GLN A 96 4.41 15.89 -12.47
N LYS A 97 3.41 15.81 -13.36
CA LYS A 97 2.01 15.53 -12.96
C LYS A 97 1.83 14.20 -12.20
N VAL A 98 2.73 13.23 -12.40
CA VAL A 98 2.71 11.95 -11.69
C VAL A 98 2.96 12.10 -10.18
N SER A 99 3.43 13.27 -9.71
CA SER A 99 3.66 13.55 -8.29
C SER A 99 2.42 13.26 -7.44
N ASN A 100 1.24 13.67 -7.91
CA ASN A 100 -0.03 13.51 -7.20
C ASN A 100 -0.50 12.05 -7.12
N TYR A 101 0.06 11.15 -7.93
CA TYR A 101 -0.41 9.77 -8.09
C TYR A 101 0.67 8.73 -7.83
N ALA A 102 1.88 9.13 -7.42
CA ALA A 102 2.98 8.19 -7.22
C ALA A 102 2.65 7.15 -6.14
N ILE A 103 1.99 7.56 -5.05
CA ILE A 103 1.55 6.64 -3.99
C ILE A 103 0.45 5.70 -4.49
N ASP A 104 -0.55 6.22 -5.21
CA ASP A 104 -1.59 5.40 -5.84
C ASP A 104 -1.00 4.33 -6.75
N ILE A 105 0.00 4.69 -7.56
CA ILE A 105 0.69 3.75 -8.45
C ILE A 105 1.41 2.65 -7.63
N PHE A 106 2.02 2.99 -6.50
CA PHE A 106 2.70 2.00 -5.65
C PHE A 106 1.74 1.08 -4.92
N GLU A 107 0.58 1.60 -4.51
CA GLU A 107 -0.49 0.79 -3.95
C GLU A 107 -1.11 -0.12 -5.01
N ALA A 108 -1.38 0.39 -6.21
CA ALA A 108 -1.81 -0.41 -7.35
C ALA A 108 -0.83 -1.55 -7.68
N LEU A 109 0.48 -1.30 -7.63
CA LEU A 109 1.50 -2.34 -7.76
C LEU A 109 1.42 -3.41 -6.66
N ARG A 110 1.09 -3.02 -5.41
CA ARG A 110 0.88 -3.97 -4.31
C ARG A 110 -0.42 -4.75 -4.47
N GLU A 111 -1.46 -4.13 -5.02
CA GLU A 111 -2.71 -4.79 -5.41
C GLU A 111 -2.45 -5.86 -6.49
N GLU A 112 -1.66 -5.57 -7.52
CA GLU A 112 -1.23 -6.57 -8.51
C GLU A 112 -0.53 -7.77 -7.86
N CYS A 113 0.34 -7.51 -6.87
CA CYS A 113 0.99 -8.58 -6.11
C CYS A 113 -0.03 -9.43 -5.33
N ALA A 114 -1.10 -8.83 -4.82
CA ALA A 114 -2.18 -9.52 -4.14
C ALA A 114 -3.04 -10.36 -5.10
N LEU A 115 -3.44 -9.78 -6.23
CA LEU A 115 -4.22 -10.45 -7.27
C LEU A 115 -3.48 -11.67 -7.85
N LYS A 116 -2.16 -11.56 -8.01
CA LYS A 116 -1.30 -12.66 -8.49
C LYS A 116 -0.82 -13.60 -7.38
N ASN A 117 -1.29 -13.45 -6.14
CA ASN A 117 -0.92 -14.28 -4.98
C ASN A 117 0.58 -14.36 -4.67
N ILE A 118 1.34 -13.29 -4.97
CA ILE A 118 2.78 -13.25 -4.69
C ILE A 118 3.15 -12.35 -3.51
N MET A 119 2.20 -11.90 -2.69
CA MET A 119 2.45 -11.02 -1.53
C MET A 119 3.56 -11.52 -0.60
N LEU A 120 4.12 -10.61 0.20
CA LEU A 120 5.07 -10.98 1.25
C LEU A 120 4.45 -11.98 2.25
N PRO A 121 5.20 -13.02 2.70
CA PRO A 121 4.72 -13.97 3.69
C PRO A 121 4.19 -13.30 4.97
N GLU A 122 4.82 -12.21 5.41
CA GLU A 122 4.44 -11.39 6.55
C GLU A 122 3.02 -10.83 6.38
N HIS A 123 2.71 -10.31 5.18
CA HIS A 123 1.39 -9.75 4.88
C HIS A 123 0.32 -10.85 4.82
N ILE A 124 0.68 -12.05 4.34
CA ILE A 124 -0.21 -13.22 4.38
C ILE A 124 -0.52 -13.60 5.83
N ARG A 125 0.47 -13.57 6.73
CA ARG A 125 0.26 -13.81 8.16
C ARG A 125 -0.69 -12.77 8.78
N ILE A 126 -0.49 -11.50 8.49
CA ILE A 126 -1.38 -10.42 8.96
C ILE A 126 -2.81 -10.62 8.44
N LYS A 127 -2.98 -10.93 7.15
CA LYS A 127 -4.30 -11.22 6.55
C LYS A 127 -5.01 -12.36 7.30
N LYS A 128 -4.32 -13.48 7.52
CA LYS A 128 -4.87 -14.64 8.26
C LYS A 128 -5.22 -14.26 9.70
N SER A 129 -4.38 -13.44 10.35
CA SER A 129 -4.63 -12.96 11.70
C SER A 129 -5.92 -12.16 11.78
N ILE A 130 -6.12 -11.21 10.86
CA ILE A 130 -7.35 -10.41 10.79
C ILE A 130 -8.59 -11.30 10.55
N GLN A 131 -8.49 -12.30 9.68
CA GLN A 131 -9.59 -13.23 9.39
C GLN A 131 -9.97 -14.10 10.59
N ASN A 132 -8.99 -14.51 11.39
CA ASN A 132 -9.21 -15.46 12.49
C ASN A 132 -9.49 -14.77 13.84
N TYR A 133 -8.86 -13.63 14.09
CA TYR A 133 -8.83 -12.96 15.41
C TYR A 133 -9.35 -11.52 15.38
N TYR A 134 -9.76 -11.00 14.21
CA TYR A 134 -10.25 -9.63 14.04
C TYR A 134 -9.23 -8.54 14.45
N ASN A 135 -7.94 -8.89 14.49
CA ASN A 135 -6.82 -8.00 14.75
C ASN A 135 -5.59 -8.44 13.93
N PRO A 136 -4.60 -7.56 13.66
CA PRO A 136 -3.41 -7.91 12.90
C PRO A 136 -2.28 -8.51 13.75
N TYR A 137 -2.44 -8.58 15.08
CA TYR A 137 -1.38 -8.92 16.04
C TYR A 137 -1.35 -10.38 16.47
N ASN A 138 -2.29 -11.19 15.95
CA ASN A 138 -2.46 -12.59 16.33
C ASN A 138 -2.79 -12.77 17.82
N GLU A 139 -3.46 -11.78 18.40
CA GLU A 139 -3.89 -11.80 19.79
C GLU A 139 -5.27 -12.46 19.94
N PRO A 140 -5.51 -13.21 21.03
CA PRO A 140 -6.82 -13.81 21.30
C PRO A 140 -7.94 -12.77 21.40
N THR A 141 -9.09 -13.05 20.77
CA THR A 141 -10.24 -12.13 20.72
C THR A 141 -10.85 -11.82 22.09
N ASP A 142 -10.76 -12.77 23.04
CA ASP A 142 -11.26 -12.64 24.41
C ASP A 142 -10.46 -11.64 25.25
N LYS A 143 -9.19 -11.38 24.89
CA LYS A 143 -8.34 -10.39 25.59
C LYS A 143 -8.60 -8.95 25.18
N ARG A 144 -9.28 -8.74 24.05
CA ARG A 144 -9.52 -7.41 23.44
C ARG A 144 -10.14 -6.39 24.37
N PHE A 145 -10.89 -6.82 25.37
CA PHE A 145 -11.57 -5.92 26.31
C PHE A 145 -11.19 -6.17 27.77
N GLU A 146 -10.15 -6.96 28.03
CA GLU A 146 -9.73 -7.38 29.37
C GLU A 146 -9.46 -6.18 30.30
N LYS A 147 -8.96 -5.07 29.74
CA LYS A 147 -8.64 -3.83 30.48
C LYS A 147 -9.82 -2.86 30.60
N ILE A 148 -10.97 -3.14 29.99
CA ILE A 148 -12.13 -2.26 30.03
C ILE A 148 -13.06 -2.69 31.16
N ASN A 149 -13.43 -1.73 32.02
CA ASN A 149 -14.33 -1.99 33.13
C ASN A 149 -15.72 -2.45 32.63
N GLU A 150 -16.21 -3.55 33.20
CA GLU A 150 -17.50 -4.18 32.83
C GLU A 150 -18.70 -3.22 32.87
N LYS A 151 -18.66 -2.17 33.71
CA LYS A 151 -19.74 -1.17 33.83
C LYS A 151 -20.09 -0.46 32.51
N TYR A 152 -19.17 -0.47 31.54
CA TYR A 152 -19.36 0.13 30.23
C TYR A 152 -20.09 -0.80 29.23
N PHE A 153 -20.18 -2.11 29.50
CA PHE A 153 -20.89 -3.07 28.65
C PHE A 153 -22.37 -3.12 29.02
N LYS A 154 -23.15 -2.19 28.44
CA LYS A 154 -24.60 -2.10 28.64
C LYS A 154 -25.35 -2.67 27.44
N SER A 155 -26.44 -3.41 27.70
CA SER A 155 -27.32 -3.94 26.65
C SER A 155 -28.10 -2.85 25.89
N LYS A 156 -28.31 -1.68 26.53
CA LYS A 156 -28.82 -0.46 25.91
C LYS A 156 -27.92 0.71 26.29
N ALA A 157 -27.42 1.42 25.28
CA ALA A 157 -26.57 2.59 25.45
C ALA A 157 -26.91 3.64 24.40
N GLN A 158 -26.67 4.91 24.73
CA GLN A 158 -26.79 6.02 23.78
C GLN A 158 -25.60 6.11 22.82
N VAL A 159 -24.47 5.49 23.17
CA VAL A 159 -23.20 5.56 22.43
C VAL A 159 -22.64 4.16 22.24
N LEU A 160 -22.23 3.84 21.02
CA LEU A 160 -21.47 2.65 20.64
C LEU A 160 -20.03 3.06 20.32
N LEU A 161 -19.04 2.40 20.92
CA LEU A 161 -17.64 2.59 20.60
C LEU A 161 -17.14 1.46 19.70
N PHE A 162 -16.71 1.80 18.49
CA PHE A 162 -16.00 0.89 17.59
C PHE A 162 -14.50 1.18 17.64
N VAL A 163 -13.76 0.33 18.34
CA VAL A 163 -12.30 0.43 18.57
C VAL A 163 -11.45 0.00 17.36
N GLY A 164 -12.06 -0.45 16.27
CA GLY A 164 -11.28 -0.98 15.13
C GLY A 164 -10.45 -2.21 15.49
N CYS A 165 -9.50 -2.58 14.63
CA CYS A 165 -8.75 -3.83 14.75
C CYS A 165 -7.45 -3.74 15.56
N THR A 166 -7.06 -2.57 16.06
CA THR A 166 -5.73 -2.35 16.68
C THR A 166 -5.71 -1.70 18.05
N THR A 167 -6.78 -1.03 18.49
CA THR A 167 -6.70 -0.13 19.65
C THR A 167 -7.31 -0.67 20.94
N ALA A 168 -7.71 -1.94 20.97
CA ALA A 168 -8.38 -2.56 22.11
C ALA A 168 -7.62 -3.80 22.57
#